data_AF-A0A842YFP7-F1
#
_entry.id   AF-A0A842YFP7-F1
#
_cell.length_a   1.000
_cell.length_b   1.000
_cell.length_c   1.000
_cell.angle_alpha   90.00
_cell.angle_beta   90.00
_cell.angle_gamma   90.00
#
_symmetry.space_group_name_H-M   'P 1'
#
loop_
_entity.id
_entity.type
_entity.pdbx_description
1 polymer ?
#
loop_
_entity_poly.entity_id
_entity_poly.type
_entity_poly.pdbx_seq_one_letter_code
_entity_poly.pdbx_strand_id
1 'polypeptide(L)' 'SGAAPSSSSDIDIVEEAPEPEIEIPMEDAALVAGQTGVDIETAKQALKETEGDLAAAILRLRR' A
#
# COMPACT_ATOMS: atom_id res chain seq x y z
N SER A 1 9.89 -12.91 53.30
CA SER A 1 10.87 -12.23 52.43
C SER A 1 11.10 -13.12 51.23
N GLY A 2 10.98 -12.58 50.01
CA GLY A 2 11.16 -13.32 48.77
C GLY A 2 10.07 -12.97 47.76
N ALA A 3 10.15 -11.76 47.19
CA ALA A 3 9.29 -11.31 46.10
C ALA A 3 9.59 -12.15 44.84
N ALA A 4 8.54 -12.69 44.21
CA ALA A 4 8.63 -13.29 42.90
C ALA A 4 8.77 -12.18 41.84
N PRO A 5 9.60 -12.36 40.80
CA PRO A 5 9.80 -11.34 39.78
C PRO A 5 8.63 -11.32 38.80
N SER A 6 8.06 -10.13 38.62
CA SER A 6 7.14 -9.79 37.53
C SER A 6 7.86 -9.97 36.20
N SER A 7 7.44 -10.94 35.39
CA SER A 7 7.87 -11.07 34.01
C SER A 7 7.01 -10.12 33.18
N SER A 8 7.61 -9.04 32.71
CA SER A 8 6.96 -7.98 31.96
C SER A 8 7.35 -8.06 30.49
N SER A 9 6.31 -8.06 29.67
CA SER A 9 6.24 -7.51 28.30
C SER A 9 7.20 -8.09 27.28
N ASP A 10 6.80 -9.22 26.69
CA ASP A 10 7.17 -9.56 25.32
C ASP A 10 6.54 -8.51 24.38
N ILE A 11 7.42 -7.81 23.67
CA ILE A 11 7.09 -6.78 22.71
C ILE A 11 6.60 -7.48 21.44
N ASP A 12 5.32 -7.33 21.12
CA ASP A 12 4.76 -7.68 19.81
C ASP A 12 5.45 -6.80 18.74
N ILE A 13 6.56 -7.29 18.20
CA ILE A 13 7.11 -6.81 16.95
C ILE A 13 6.10 -7.21 15.87
N VAL A 14 5.29 -6.24 15.48
CA VAL A 14 4.48 -6.31 14.27
C VAL A 14 5.47 -6.37 13.11
N GLU A 15 5.80 -7.58 12.66
CA GLU A 15 6.48 -7.79 11.39
C GLU A 15 5.55 -7.23 10.31
N GLU A 16 5.83 -6.00 9.88
CA GLU A 16 5.20 -5.37 8.73
C GLU A 16 5.61 -6.20 7.51
N ALA A 17 4.75 -7.18 7.18
CA ALA A 17 4.95 -8.05 6.04
C ALA A 17 5.09 -7.17 4.80
N PRO A 18 6.13 -7.36 3.97
CA PRO A 18 6.29 -6.57 2.77
C PRO A 18 5.04 -6.74 1.91
N GLU A 19 4.33 -5.63 1.65
CA GLU A 19 3.22 -5.64 0.71
C GLU A 19 3.73 -6.28 -0.59
N PRO A 20 2.99 -7.23 -1.17
CA PRO A 20 3.43 -7.88 -2.39
C PRO A 20 3.75 -6.79 -3.42
N GLU A 21 4.97 -6.82 -3.96
CA GLU A 21 5.37 -5.89 -5.02
C GLU A 21 4.56 -6.24 -6.28
N ILE A 22 3.34 -5.71 -6.38
CA ILE A 22 2.52 -5.83 -7.58
C ILE A 22 3.24 -5.02 -8.66
N GLU A 23 3.69 -5.73 -9.69
CA GLU A 23 4.32 -5.11 -10.84
C GLU A 23 3.25 -4.37 -11.65
N ILE A 24 3.30 -3.04 -11.58
CA ILE A 24 2.38 -2.18 -12.33
C ILE A 24 2.98 -1.89 -13.70
N PRO A 25 2.35 -2.36 -14.80
CA PRO A 25 2.85 -2.05 -16.14
C PRO A 25 2.77 -0.54 -16.40
N MET A 26 3.78 -0.02 -17.10
CA MET A 26 3.88 1.42 -17.39
C MET A 26 2.66 1.93 -18.17
N GLU A 27 2.10 1.09 -19.05
CA GLU A 27 0.93 1.44 -19.86
C GLU A 27 -0.30 1.72 -18.99
N ASP A 28 -0.59 0.86 -18.01
CA ASP A 28 -1.72 1.07 -17.09
C ASP A 28 -1.53 2.33 -16.24
N ALA A 29 -0.32 2.55 -15.71
CA ALA A 29 -0.01 3.76 -14.97
C ALA A 29 -0.17 5.03 -15.84
N ALA A 30 0.26 4.98 -17.10
CA ALA A 30 0.08 6.08 -18.05
C ALA A 30 -1.41 6.32 -18.39
N LEU A 31 -2.20 5.25 -18.52
CA LEU A 31 -3.65 5.34 -18.74
C LEU A 31 -4.37 6.00 -17.56
N VAL A 32 -4.03 5.62 -16.32
CA VAL A 32 -4.59 6.27 -15.12
C VAL A 32 -4.18 7.73 -15.07
N ALA A 33 -2.88 8.03 -15.15
CA ALA A 33 -2.35 9.39 -15.12
C ALA A 33 -3.02 10.30 -16.16
N GLY A 34 -3.17 9.82 -17.40
CA GLY A 34 -3.83 10.57 -18.47
C GLY A 34 -5.31 10.85 -18.24
N GLN A 35 -6.02 9.97 -17.51
CA GLN A 35 -7.46 10.12 -17.26
C GLN A 35 -7.79 10.91 -15.99
N THR A 36 -6.85 10.99 -15.05
CA THR A 36 -7.04 11.63 -13.73
C THR A 36 -6.24 12.93 -13.60
N GLY A 37 -5.22 13.14 -14.44
CA GLY A 37 -4.38 14.34 -14.44
C GLY A 37 -3.25 14.32 -13.40
N VAL A 38 -2.98 13.16 -12.77
CA VAL A 38 -1.87 12.99 -11.83
C VAL A 38 -0.60 12.50 -12.54
N ASP A 39 0.53 12.53 -11.86
CA ASP A 39 1.79 11.96 -12.35
C ASP A 39 1.81 10.41 -12.31
N ILE A 40 2.78 9.82 -13.00
CA ILE A 40 2.93 8.36 -13.14
C ILE A 40 3.18 7.68 -11.79
N GLU A 41 3.87 8.32 -10.86
CA GLU A 41 4.16 7.72 -9.55
C GLU A 41 2.89 7.61 -8.71
N THR A 42 2.10 8.68 -8.67
CA THR A 42 0.78 8.71 -8.03
C THR A 42 -0.16 7.69 -8.67
N ALA A 43 -0.17 7.58 -9.99
CA ALA A 43 -0.95 6.57 -10.70
C ALA A 43 -0.52 5.13 -10.36
N LYS A 44 0.79 4.87 -10.28
CA LYS A 44 1.34 3.56 -9.86
C LYS A 44 0.94 3.21 -8.43
N GLN A 45 1.01 4.17 -7.52
CA GLN A 45 0.59 3.95 -6.14
C GLN A 45 -0.89 3.63 -6.05
N ALA A 46 -1.75 4.39 -6.75
CA ALA A 46 -3.18 4.12 -6.80
C ALA A 46 -3.48 2.71 -7.34
N LEU A 47 -2.76 2.27 -8.38
CA LEU A 47 -2.88 0.91 -8.90
C LEU A 47 -2.39 -0.16 -7.92
N LYS A 48 -1.32 0.09 -7.15
CA LYS A 48 -0.88 -0.84 -6.09
C LYS A 48 -1.94 -0.97 -4.99
N GLU A 49 -2.49 0.17 -4.54
CA GLU A 49 -3.54 0.21 -3.51
C GLU A 49 -4.84 -0.46 -3.96
N THR A 50 -5.09 -0.53 -5.27
CA THR A 50 -6.25 -1.21 -5.86
C THR A 50 -5.92 -2.57 -6.44
N GLU A 51 -4.77 -3.14 -6.09
CA GLU A 51 -4.33 -4.47 -6.53
C GLU A 51 -4.30 -4.64 -8.06
N GLY A 52 -4.02 -3.55 -8.79
CA GLY A 52 -3.99 -3.47 -10.25
C GLY A 52 -5.34 -3.14 -10.90
N ASP A 53 -6.42 -2.91 -10.13
CA ASP A 53 -7.71 -2.55 -10.69
C ASP A 53 -7.70 -1.10 -11.23
N LEU A 54 -7.67 -1.00 -12.55
CA LEU A 54 -7.61 0.26 -13.29
C LEU A 54 -8.83 1.16 -13.03
N ALA A 55 -10.03 0.58 -12.99
CA ALA A 55 -11.25 1.33 -12.80
C ALA A 55 -11.34 1.88 -11.37
N ALA A 56 -11.00 1.06 -10.38
CA ALA A 56 -10.92 1.46 -8.98
C ALA A 56 -9.88 2.58 -8.79
N ALA A 57 -8.71 2.48 -9.40
CA ALA A 57 -7.67 3.51 -9.32
C ALA A 57 -8.14 4.86 -9.90
N ILE A 58 -8.77 4.84 -11.08
CA ILE A 58 -9.31 6.06 -11.72
C ILE A 58 -10.41 6.68 -10.86
N LEU A 59 -11.34 5.89 -10.34
CA LEU A 59 -12.43 6.38 -9.49
C LEU A 59 -11.91 6.96 -8.17
N ARG A 60 -10.86 6.37 -7.61
CA ARG A 60 -10.22 6.83 -6.38
C ARG A 60 -9.54 8.20 -6.56
N LEU A 61 -8.89 8.42 -7.70
CA LEU A 61 -8.16 9.66 -8.01
C LEU A 61 -9.04 10.81 -8.54
N ARG A 62 -10.24 10.53 -9.05
CA ARG A 62 -11.17 11.56 -9.57
C ARG A 62 -12.04 12.23 -8.50
N ARG A 63 -11.86 11.88 -7.23
CA ARG A 63 -12.71 12.36 -6.14
C ARG A 63 -12.36 13.78 -5.69
#